data_AF-A0A3S8ZWZ1-F1
#
_entry.id   AF-A0A3S8ZWZ1-F1
#
_cell.length_a   1.000
_cell.length_b   1.000
_cell.length_c   1.000
_cell.angle_alpha   90.00
_cell.angle_beta   90.00
_cell.angle_gamma   90.00
#
_symmetry.space_group_name_H-M   'P 1'
#
loop_
_entity.id
_entity.type
_entity.pdbx_description
1 polymer ?
#
loop_
_entity_poly.entity_id
_entity_poly.type
_entity_poly.pdbx_seq_one_letter_code
_entity_poly.pdbx_strand_id
1 'polypeptide(L)'
;MKDSASNLSLVAKRTLTTDGNNKIKVVEVQRYIVTIYVAAPGTPLVDKKLKPVGTSLPGHLYYSVFDFKPESKSLSFGFAPIISGQIIGVGAVHDDDEIHYVNPYYARTLEITKRQYDALREFGKDPVVFGFSLKYEHAKNNCVDFVWNALRHAGLKSTLSYAKMMDFVGLDHEGDLKPIDNVDAIKSIKAPFEKSNLNKEKNNPLPKNRNMLQKLLSENNDKNNQQRHV
;
A
#
# COMPACT_ATOMS: atom_id res chain seq x y z
N MET A 1 3.52 34.04 -3.56
CA MET A 1 2.88 32.77 -3.13
C MET A 1 3.90 31.93 -2.38
N LYS A 2 4.08 32.21 -1.09
CA LYS A 2 4.83 31.39 -0.13
C LYS A 2 3.82 31.12 0.97
N ASP A 3 3.41 29.86 1.14
CA ASP A 3 2.77 29.31 2.36
C ASP A 3 2.20 27.91 2.07
N SER A 4 3.08 26.91 1.93
CA SER A 4 2.67 25.50 1.92
C SER A 4 3.62 24.61 2.74
N ALA A 5 4.86 25.02 2.95
CA ALA A 5 5.84 24.26 3.74
C ALA A 5 5.63 24.35 5.28
N SER A 6 4.94 25.37 5.78
CA SER A 6 4.79 25.62 7.22
C SER A 6 3.71 24.77 7.90
N ASN A 7 2.71 24.28 7.16
CA ASN A 7 1.60 23.50 7.74
C ASN A 7 1.86 21.98 7.81
N LEU A 8 2.78 21.43 7.03
CA LEU A 8 3.11 20.00 7.07
C LEU A 8 3.93 19.62 8.32
N SER A 9 4.79 20.53 8.80
CA SER A 9 5.65 20.27 9.96
C SER A 9 4.87 20.27 11.29
N LEU A 10 3.77 21.03 11.38
CA LEU A 10 2.94 21.13 12.59
C LEU A 10 2.05 19.89 12.79
N VAL A 11 1.61 19.24 11.71
CA VAL A 11 0.76 18.02 11.75
C VAL A 11 1.57 16.78 12.18
N ALA A 12 2.89 16.82 12.03
CA ALA A 12 3.78 15.69 12.21
C ALA A 12 4.53 15.65 13.55
N LYS A 13 4.20 16.54 14.49
CA LYS A 13 4.85 16.60 15.81
C LYS A 13 3.89 16.11 16.88
N ARG A 14 4.28 15.07 17.62
CA ARG A 14 3.56 14.63 18.83
C ARG A 14 4.22 15.28 20.04
N THR A 15 3.43 15.94 20.88
CA THR A 15 3.88 16.45 22.18
C THR A 15 3.80 15.33 23.21
N LEU A 16 4.93 15.03 23.86
CA LEU A 16 4.98 14.16 25.04
C LEU A 16 5.33 15.00 26.26
N THR A 17 4.67 14.74 27.39
CA THR A 17 5.00 15.33 28.69
C THR A 17 5.79 14.32 29.51
N THR A 18 6.94 14.72 30.04
CA THR A 18 7.80 13.86 30.85
C THR A 18 8.39 14.64 32.02
N ASP A 19 7.61 14.89 33.07
CA ASP A 19 8.11 14.89 34.46
C ASP A 19 6.95 14.99 35.47
N GLY A 20 7.08 14.29 36.59
CA GLY A 20 6.24 14.45 37.80
C GLY A 20 6.58 15.74 38.59
N ASN A 21 7.57 16.51 38.13
CA ASN A 21 8.03 17.75 38.75
C ASN A 21 7.73 19.00 37.90
N ASN A 22 6.47 19.21 37.50
CA ASN A 22 5.91 20.49 37.03
C ASN A 22 6.71 21.34 35.99
N LYS A 23 7.70 20.76 35.30
CA LYS A 23 8.42 21.36 34.17
C LYS A 23 7.99 20.62 32.91
N ILE A 24 7.13 21.25 32.14
CA ILE A 24 6.66 20.73 30.86
C ILE A 24 7.82 20.81 29.86
N LYS A 25 8.48 19.69 29.58
CA LYS A 25 9.41 19.57 28.44
C LYS A 25 8.62 19.10 27.23
N VAL A 26 8.33 20.00 26.29
CA VAL A 26 7.74 19.65 25.01
C VAL A 26 8.82 19.01 24.15
N VAL A 27 8.72 17.70 23.93
CA VAL A 27 9.57 16.99 22.97
C VAL A 27 8.78 16.81 21.69
N GLU A 28 9.27 17.37 20.59
CA GLU A 28 8.76 17.07 19.25
C GLU A 28 9.26 15.69 18.82
N VAL A 29 8.34 14.76 18.62
CA VAL A 29 8.69 13.42 18.15
C VAL A 29 8.53 13.33 16.64
N GLN A 30 9.56 12.87 15.95
CA GLN A 30 9.52 12.54 14.53
C GLN A 30 8.49 11.43 14.26
N ARG A 31 7.56 11.67 13.34
CA ARG A 31 6.53 10.72 12.93
C ARG A 31 6.86 10.09 11.58
N TYR A 32 6.30 8.91 11.34
CA TYR A 32 6.50 8.08 10.16
C TYR A 32 5.17 7.51 9.71
N ILE A 33 4.97 7.36 8.41
CA ILE A 33 3.78 6.70 7.86
C ILE A 33 4.16 5.65 6.82
N VAL A 34 3.27 4.68 6.66
CA VAL A 34 3.15 3.85 5.45
C VAL A 34 1.80 4.12 4.82
N THR A 35 1.74 4.19 3.49
CA THR A 35 0.49 4.14 2.73
C THR A 35 0.50 2.89 1.86
N ILE A 36 -0.51 2.05 2.01
CA ILE A 36 -0.71 0.84 1.19
C ILE A 36 -1.73 1.19 0.12
N TYR A 37 -1.41 0.91 -1.14
CA TYR A 37 -2.21 1.27 -2.30
C TYR A 37 -2.69 0.04 -3.04
N VAL A 38 -3.94 0.09 -3.48
CA VAL A 38 -4.59 -0.93 -4.31
C VAL A 38 -5.06 -0.26 -5.59
N ALA A 39 -4.37 -0.53 -6.70
CA ALA A 39 -4.85 -0.18 -8.04
C ALA A 39 -5.76 -1.30 -8.56
N ALA A 40 -6.92 -0.92 -9.10
CA ALA A 40 -7.85 -1.86 -9.71
C ALA A 40 -7.48 -2.09 -11.19
N PRO A 41 -7.97 -3.18 -11.81
CA PRO A 41 -8.01 -3.29 -13.26
C PRO A 41 -8.55 -2.02 -13.93
N GLY A 42 -7.83 -1.50 -14.92
CA GLY A 42 -8.16 -0.26 -15.62
C GLY A 42 -7.62 1.01 -14.97
N THR A 43 -6.90 0.94 -13.83
CA THR A 43 -6.29 2.15 -13.22
C THR A 43 -5.36 2.82 -14.23
N PRO A 44 -5.53 4.12 -14.52
CA PRO A 44 -4.68 4.83 -15.48
C PRO A 44 -3.21 4.87 -15.05
N LEU A 45 -2.33 4.72 -16.02
CA LEU A 45 -0.88 4.71 -15.82
C LEU A 45 -0.24 5.92 -16.50
N VAL A 46 0.76 6.51 -15.84
CA VAL A 46 1.56 7.63 -16.38
C VAL A 46 3.06 7.36 -16.29
N ASP A 47 3.85 7.92 -17.21
CA ASP A 47 5.31 7.92 -17.09
C ASP A 47 5.81 8.92 -16.02
N LYS A 48 7.13 8.96 -15.79
CA LYS A 48 7.77 9.92 -14.86
C LYS A 48 7.56 11.39 -15.23
N LYS A 49 7.11 11.69 -16.46
CA LYS A 49 6.76 13.03 -16.95
C LYS A 49 5.24 13.27 -16.92
N LEU A 50 4.49 12.41 -16.22
CA LEU A 50 3.03 12.44 -16.07
C LEU A 50 2.27 12.28 -17.39
N LYS A 51 2.88 11.67 -18.42
CA LYS A 51 2.21 11.38 -19.68
C LYS A 51 1.47 10.05 -19.59
N PRO A 52 0.21 9.95 -20.06
CA PRO A 52 -0.51 8.68 -20.10
C PRO A 52 0.24 7.62 -20.90
N VAL A 53 0.41 6.42 -20.32
CA VAL A 53 1.07 5.27 -20.97
C VAL A 53 0.19 4.02 -21.05
N GLY A 54 -1.03 4.09 -20.52
CA GLY A 54 -2.01 3.01 -20.63
C GLY A 54 -2.85 2.85 -19.38
N THR A 55 -3.29 1.62 -19.14
CA THR A 55 -4.04 1.24 -17.93
C THR A 55 -3.51 -0.07 -17.39
N SER A 56 -3.59 -0.26 -16.07
CA SER A 56 -3.23 -1.53 -15.44
C SER A 56 -4.19 -2.63 -15.89
N LEU A 57 -3.66 -3.79 -16.28
CA LEU A 57 -4.49 -4.91 -16.72
C LEU A 57 -5.07 -5.68 -15.51
N PRO A 58 -4.26 -6.33 -14.63
CA PRO A 58 -4.80 -7.02 -13.45
C PRO A 58 -5.02 -6.10 -12.24
N GLY A 59 -4.60 -4.83 -12.29
CA GLY A 59 -4.43 -3.99 -11.10
C GLY A 59 -3.01 -4.11 -10.53
N HIS A 60 -2.76 -3.50 -9.36
CA HIS A 60 -1.46 -3.59 -8.68
C HIS A 60 -1.59 -3.36 -7.17
N LEU A 61 -0.72 -4.00 -6.38
CA LEU A 61 -0.59 -3.73 -4.95
C LEU A 61 0.84 -3.24 -4.64
N TYR A 62 0.95 -2.11 -3.97
CA TYR A 62 2.22 -1.47 -3.64
C TYR A 62 2.09 -0.64 -2.36
N TYR A 63 3.21 -0.16 -1.81
CA TYR A 63 3.19 0.74 -0.67
C TYR A 63 4.19 1.88 -0.83
N SER A 64 3.96 2.98 -0.12
CA SER A 64 4.97 4.02 0.09
C SER A 64 5.22 4.27 1.58
N VAL A 65 6.40 4.76 1.90
CA VAL A 65 6.77 5.19 3.24
C VAL A 65 7.27 6.62 3.23
N PHE A 66 6.96 7.36 4.30
CA PHE A 66 7.37 8.75 4.45
C PHE A 66 7.81 9.02 5.88
N ASP A 67 8.97 9.68 6.03
CA ASP A 67 9.39 10.30 7.27
C ASP A 67 9.16 11.81 7.17
N PHE A 68 8.58 12.41 8.20
CA PHE A 68 8.26 13.85 8.17
C PHE A 68 9.48 14.73 8.52
N LYS A 69 10.67 14.41 8.02
CA LYS A 69 11.84 15.29 8.18
C LYS A 69 11.78 16.41 7.13
N PRO A 70 12.45 17.54 7.37
CA PRO A 70 12.64 18.55 6.34
C PRO A 70 13.21 17.90 5.06
N GLU A 71 12.65 18.26 3.91
CA GLU A 71 13.08 17.80 2.57
C GLU A 71 12.89 16.30 2.26
N SER A 72 12.25 15.56 3.17
CA SER A 72 11.92 14.16 2.91
C SER A 72 11.03 13.99 1.69
N LYS A 73 11.29 12.91 0.95
CA LYS A 73 10.47 12.44 -0.17
C LYS A 73 9.85 11.10 0.21
N SER A 74 8.68 10.85 -0.36
CA SER A 74 8.05 9.54 -0.29
C SER A 74 8.92 8.52 -1.03
N LEU A 75 9.06 7.33 -0.45
CA LEU A 75 9.72 6.18 -1.08
C LEU A 75 8.63 5.16 -1.40
N SER A 76 8.42 4.87 -2.68
CA SER A 76 7.47 3.86 -3.14
C SER A 76 8.16 2.53 -3.36
N PHE A 77 7.44 1.43 -3.15
CA PHE A 77 7.91 0.07 -3.42
C PHE A 77 6.73 -0.80 -3.90
N GLY A 78 6.91 -1.44 -5.04
CA GLY A 78 6.06 -2.52 -5.53
C GLY A 78 6.86 -3.48 -6.39
N PHE A 79 6.25 -4.60 -6.78
CA PHE A 79 6.96 -5.67 -7.50
C PHE A 79 6.19 -6.12 -8.74
N ALA A 80 6.86 -6.11 -9.88
CA ALA A 80 6.29 -6.41 -11.19
C ALA A 80 7.34 -7.08 -12.09
N PRO A 81 6.94 -7.74 -13.19
CA PRO A 81 7.90 -8.24 -14.18
C PRO A 81 8.65 -7.08 -14.83
N ILE A 82 9.94 -7.26 -15.11
CA ILE A 82 10.75 -6.26 -15.85
C ILE A 82 10.14 -5.99 -17.22
N ILE A 83 9.70 -7.07 -17.89
CA ILE A 83 9.00 -6.98 -19.17
C ILE A 83 7.51 -6.93 -18.86
N SER A 84 6.91 -5.76 -19.06
CA SER A 84 5.49 -5.54 -18.83
C SER A 84 4.62 -6.57 -19.54
N GLY A 85 3.64 -7.12 -18.81
CA GLY A 85 2.71 -8.13 -19.32
C GLY A 85 3.22 -9.58 -19.24
N GLN A 86 4.48 -9.82 -18.84
CA GLN A 86 4.93 -11.19 -18.60
C GLN A 86 4.30 -11.78 -17.34
N ILE A 87 3.72 -12.97 -17.48
CA ILE A 87 3.11 -13.70 -16.36
C ILE A 87 4.13 -14.53 -15.57
N ILE A 88 5.28 -14.86 -16.16
CA ILE A 88 6.40 -15.55 -15.51
C ILE A 88 7.69 -14.94 -16.07
N GLY A 89 8.63 -14.58 -15.21
CA GLY A 89 9.89 -14.00 -15.67
C GLY A 89 10.74 -13.40 -14.55
N VAL A 90 11.71 -12.58 -14.95
CA VAL A 90 12.49 -11.78 -13.99
C VAL A 90 11.64 -10.60 -13.55
N GLY A 91 11.44 -10.47 -12.26
CA GLY A 91 10.78 -9.34 -11.62
C GLY A 91 11.77 -8.29 -11.13
N ALA A 92 11.26 -7.09 -10.91
CA ALA A 92 11.99 -6.00 -10.30
C ALA A 92 11.13 -5.28 -9.28
N VAL A 93 11.79 -4.67 -8.29
CA VAL A 93 11.15 -3.70 -7.42
C VAL A 93 11.09 -2.36 -8.15
N HIS A 94 9.92 -1.74 -8.13
CA HIS A 94 9.66 -0.43 -8.70
C HIS A 94 9.56 0.63 -7.60
N ASP A 95 10.25 1.75 -7.80
CA ASP A 95 10.37 2.84 -6.83
C ASP A 95 9.47 4.06 -7.15
N ASP A 96 8.68 3.95 -8.21
CA ASP A 96 7.87 5.03 -8.78
C ASP A 96 6.37 4.71 -8.87
N ASP A 97 5.91 3.59 -8.30
CA ASP A 97 4.50 3.18 -8.36
C ASP A 97 3.53 4.24 -7.83
N GLU A 98 3.90 5.00 -6.79
CA GLU A 98 3.11 6.13 -6.27
C GLU A 98 2.86 7.23 -7.32
N ILE A 99 3.77 7.41 -8.27
CA ILE A 99 3.61 8.36 -9.39
C ILE A 99 2.93 7.66 -10.57
N HIS A 100 3.31 6.41 -10.85
CA HIS A 100 2.88 5.67 -12.04
C HIS A 100 1.38 5.38 -12.05
N TYR A 101 0.79 5.04 -10.90
CA TYR A 101 -0.63 4.67 -10.79
C TYR A 101 -1.49 5.87 -10.37
N VAL A 102 -2.30 6.37 -11.29
CA VAL A 102 -3.14 7.56 -11.06
C VAL A 102 -4.45 7.16 -10.40
N ASN A 103 -4.72 7.73 -9.22
CA ASN A 103 -5.94 7.50 -8.43
C ASN A 103 -6.24 6.00 -8.21
N PRO A 104 -5.37 5.28 -7.47
CA PRO A 104 -5.60 3.87 -7.14
C PRO A 104 -6.96 3.70 -6.44
N TYR A 105 -7.62 2.57 -6.66
CA TYR A 105 -8.96 2.28 -6.15
C TYR A 105 -9.07 2.47 -4.63
N TYR A 106 -8.05 2.01 -3.89
CA TYR A 106 -8.00 2.16 -2.45
C TYR A 106 -6.60 2.58 -1.98
N ALA A 107 -6.56 3.37 -0.91
CA ALA A 107 -5.33 3.69 -0.20
C ALA A 107 -5.59 3.74 1.31
N ARG A 108 -4.70 3.14 2.10
CA ARG A 108 -4.72 3.18 3.57
C ARG A 108 -3.40 3.69 4.11
N THR A 109 -3.43 4.82 4.79
CA THR A 109 -2.28 5.40 5.49
C THR A 109 -2.35 5.06 6.97
N LEU A 110 -1.23 4.58 7.52
CA LEU A 110 -1.06 4.28 8.95
C LEU A 110 0.14 5.05 9.48
N GLU A 111 0.01 5.69 10.63
CA GLU A 111 1.18 6.09 11.41
C GLU A 111 1.87 4.84 11.97
N ILE A 112 3.18 4.79 11.81
CA ILE A 112 4.02 3.65 12.20
C ILE A 112 5.20 4.10 13.03
N THR A 113 5.81 3.14 13.73
CA THR A 113 7.05 3.38 14.48
C THR A 113 8.24 3.56 13.53
N LYS A 114 9.32 4.19 14.02
CA LYS A 114 10.58 4.26 13.27
C LYS A 114 11.09 2.86 12.85
N ARG A 115 11.00 1.87 13.75
CA ARG A 115 11.41 0.49 13.47
C ARG A 115 10.62 -0.11 12.31
N GLN A 116 9.31 0.11 12.26
CA GLN A 116 8.45 -0.34 11.17
C GLN A 116 8.80 0.36 9.85
N TYR A 117 9.03 1.67 9.90
CA TYR A 117 9.46 2.45 8.73
C TYR A 117 10.79 1.93 8.17
N ASP A 118 11.79 1.72 9.02
CA ASP A 118 13.10 1.21 8.60
C ASP A 118 12.98 -0.20 8.01
N ALA A 119 12.21 -1.10 8.64
CA ALA A 119 11.97 -2.45 8.13
C ALA A 119 11.29 -2.45 6.75
N LEU A 120 10.27 -1.63 6.55
CA LEU A 120 9.60 -1.49 5.24
C LEU A 120 10.54 -0.94 4.17
N ARG A 121 11.39 0.03 4.54
CA ARG A 121 12.38 0.61 3.62
C ARG A 121 13.47 -0.39 3.26
N GLU A 122 13.97 -1.15 4.22
CA GLU A 122 15.01 -2.17 4.02
C GLU A 122 14.50 -3.28 3.13
N PHE A 123 13.31 -3.84 3.43
CA PHE A 123 12.69 -4.84 2.57
C PHE A 123 12.44 -4.30 1.16
N GLY A 124 11.90 -3.08 1.04
CA GLY A 124 11.65 -2.47 -0.26
C GLY A 124 12.91 -2.27 -1.10
N LYS A 125 14.06 -1.98 -0.48
CA LYS A 125 15.33 -1.79 -1.18
C LYS A 125 16.00 -3.10 -1.60
N ASP A 126 15.94 -4.11 -0.73
CA ASP A 126 16.61 -5.39 -0.96
C ASP A 126 15.77 -6.54 -0.39
N PRO A 127 14.71 -6.96 -1.08
CA PRO A 127 13.80 -7.98 -0.57
C PRO A 127 14.45 -9.39 -0.58
N VAL A 128 15.52 -9.59 -1.35
CA VAL A 128 16.24 -10.86 -1.48
C VAL A 128 16.93 -11.24 -0.18
N VAL A 129 17.52 -10.27 0.52
CA VAL A 129 18.13 -10.47 1.85
C VAL A 129 17.12 -11.00 2.87
N PHE A 130 15.84 -10.75 2.66
CA PHE A 130 14.74 -11.22 3.51
C PHE A 130 14.02 -12.46 2.96
N GLY A 131 14.60 -13.14 1.96
CA GLY A 131 14.10 -14.39 1.41
C GLY A 131 13.02 -14.25 0.34
N PHE A 132 12.75 -13.04 -0.16
CA PHE A 132 11.85 -12.85 -1.30
C PHE A 132 12.56 -13.17 -2.61
N SER A 133 11.88 -13.91 -3.50
CA SER A 133 12.43 -14.26 -4.81
C SER A 133 12.21 -13.11 -5.81
N LEU A 134 13.19 -12.79 -6.65
CA LEU A 134 12.97 -11.87 -7.79
C LEU A 134 12.43 -12.58 -9.03
N LYS A 135 12.07 -13.87 -8.94
CA LYS A 135 11.39 -14.58 -10.02
C LYS A 135 9.89 -14.29 -9.96
N TYR A 136 9.40 -13.40 -10.81
CA TYR A 136 7.98 -13.09 -10.89
C TYR A 136 7.20 -14.28 -11.42
N GLU A 137 6.13 -14.67 -10.72
CA GLU A 137 5.10 -15.58 -11.25
C GLU A 137 3.72 -14.99 -10.90
N HIS A 138 2.81 -14.89 -11.88
CA HIS A 138 1.54 -14.19 -11.67
C HIS A 138 0.72 -14.81 -10.54
N ALA A 139 0.75 -16.15 -10.45
CA ALA A 139 0.02 -16.92 -9.46
C ALA A 139 0.65 -16.93 -8.05
N LYS A 140 1.95 -16.64 -7.93
CA LYS A 140 2.70 -16.67 -6.67
C LYS A 140 3.98 -15.87 -6.82
N ASN A 141 4.43 -15.20 -5.77
CA ASN A 141 5.56 -14.27 -5.85
C ASN A 141 5.28 -13.12 -6.83
N ASN A 142 4.19 -12.41 -6.56
CA ASN A 142 3.71 -11.26 -7.33
C ASN A 142 3.67 -9.98 -6.45
N CYS A 143 3.00 -8.92 -6.94
CA CYS A 143 2.85 -7.65 -6.21
C CYS A 143 2.17 -7.81 -4.84
N VAL A 144 1.18 -8.70 -4.72
CA VAL A 144 0.45 -8.96 -3.48
C VAL A 144 1.37 -9.63 -2.46
N ASP A 145 2.08 -10.67 -2.87
CA ASP A 145 3.05 -11.36 -2.01
C ASP A 145 4.16 -10.43 -1.53
N PHE A 146 4.67 -9.58 -2.42
CA PHE A 146 5.71 -8.62 -2.08
C PHE A 146 5.27 -7.70 -0.95
N VAL A 147 4.10 -7.07 -1.08
CA VAL A 147 3.58 -6.16 -0.05
C VAL A 147 3.30 -6.89 1.27
N TRP A 148 2.69 -8.08 1.24
CA TRP A 148 2.42 -8.83 2.47
C TRP A 148 3.70 -9.30 3.17
N ASN A 149 4.73 -9.68 2.43
CA ASN A 149 6.04 -9.99 3.01
C ASN A 149 6.70 -8.76 3.63
N ALA A 150 6.63 -7.60 2.97
CA ALA A 150 7.11 -6.33 3.53
C ALA A 150 6.40 -5.96 4.84
N LEU A 151 5.06 -6.00 4.84
CA LEU A 151 4.23 -5.70 6.00
C LEU A 151 4.53 -6.68 7.16
N ARG A 152 4.64 -7.98 6.86
CA ARG A 152 4.99 -9.01 7.85
C ARG A 152 6.38 -8.78 8.43
N HIS A 153 7.37 -8.44 7.61
CA HIS A 153 8.72 -8.11 8.04
C HIS A 153 8.72 -6.90 8.99
N ALA A 154 7.88 -5.91 8.72
CA ALA A 154 7.65 -4.77 9.62
C ALA A 154 6.76 -5.10 10.84
N GLY A 155 6.21 -6.31 10.96
CA GLY A 155 5.30 -6.68 12.04
C GLY A 155 3.89 -6.07 11.93
N LEU A 156 3.52 -5.56 10.76
CA LEU A 156 2.16 -5.13 10.43
C LEU A 156 1.37 -6.34 9.91
N LYS A 157 0.41 -6.83 10.70
CA LYS A 157 -0.34 -8.06 10.39
C LYS A 157 -1.83 -7.73 10.24
N SER A 158 -2.48 -8.41 9.29
CA SER A 158 -3.94 -8.47 9.23
C SER A 158 -4.48 -9.14 10.50
N THR A 159 -5.66 -8.70 10.95
CA THR A 159 -6.38 -9.29 12.08
C THR A 159 -7.47 -10.27 11.63
N LEU A 160 -7.65 -10.48 10.32
CA LEU A 160 -8.53 -11.52 9.81
C LEU A 160 -7.98 -12.90 10.24
N SER A 161 -8.88 -13.82 10.60
CA SER A 161 -8.48 -15.20 10.91
C SER A 161 -7.80 -15.83 9.70
N TYR A 162 -6.89 -16.78 9.92
CA TYR A 162 -6.24 -17.50 8.82
C TYR A 162 -7.27 -18.10 7.84
N ALA A 163 -8.37 -18.66 8.32
CA ALA A 163 -9.46 -19.13 7.45
C ALA A 163 -10.08 -18.02 6.60
N LYS A 164 -10.36 -16.83 7.16
CA LYS A 164 -10.85 -15.69 6.38
C LYS A 164 -9.77 -15.15 5.45
N MET A 165 -8.53 -15.08 5.89
CA MET A 165 -7.40 -14.68 5.05
C MET A 165 -7.25 -15.66 3.88
N MET A 166 -7.37 -16.97 4.08
CA MET A 166 -7.31 -17.97 3.00
C MET A 166 -8.53 -17.88 2.06
N ASP A 167 -9.69 -17.47 2.58
CA ASP A 167 -10.93 -17.20 1.82
C ASP A 167 -10.89 -15.83 1.08
N PHE A 168 -10.00 -14.90 1.48
CA PHE A 168 -9.77 -13.58 0.85
C PHE A 168 -8.51 -13.52 -0.03
N VAL A 169 -7.53 -14.40 0.23
CA VAL A 169 -6.22 -14.50 -0.45
C VAL A 169 -6.18 -15.75 -1.34
N GLY A 170 -7.29 -16.51 -1.41
CA GLY A 170 -7.55 -17.71 -2.23
C GLY A 170 -6.31 -18.46 -2.65
N LEU A 171 -5.76 -19.21 -1.70
CA LEU A 171 -4.78 -20.24 -2.03
C LEU A 171 -5.42 -21.46 -2.68
N ASP A 172 -6.75 -21.47 -2.83
CA ASP A 172 -7.52 -22.43 -3.61
C ASP A 172 -8.25 -21.72 -4.77
N HIS A 173 -7.81 -22.05 -6.00
CA HIS A 173 -8.51 -21.81 -7.27
C HIS A 173 -8.39 -20.42 -7.92
N GLU A 174 -7.35 -20.25 -8.76
CA GLU A 174 -7.27 -19.42 -10.00
C GLU A 174 -7.83 -17.96 -10.02
N GLY A 175 -8.28 -17.40 -8.89
CA GLY A 175 -9.13 -16.20 -8.82
C GLY A 175 -8.66 -15.08 -7.89
N ASP A 176 -7.85 -15.37 -6.86
CA ASP A 176 -7.54 -14.42 -5.77
C ASP A 176 -6.15 -13.74 -5.91
N LEU A 177 -5.64 -13.71 -7.14
CA LEU A 177 -4.46 -12.94 -7.56
C LEU A 177 -4.73 -11.43 -7.67
N LYS A 178 -5.92 -10.99 -7.26
CA LYS A 178 -6.45 -9.68 -7.58
C LYS A 178 -6.14 -8.68 -6.46
N PRO A 179 -5.44 -7.59 -6.76
CA PRO A 179 -5.16 -6.55 -5.77
C PRO A 179 -6.41 -6.01 -5.08
N ILE A 180 -7.55 -5.93 -5.78
CA ILE A 180 -8.80 -5.38 -5.23
C ILE A 180 -9.36 -6.20 -4.05
N ASP A 181 -9.17 -7.51 -4.04
CA ASP A 181 -9.73 -8.40 -3.00
C ASP A 181 -8.96 -8.29 -1.68
N ASN A 182 -7.77 -7.66 -1.70
CA ASN A 182 -6.96 -7.43 -0.52
C ASN A 182 -7.41 -6.22 0.33
N VAL A 183 -8.40 -5.43 -0.12
CA VAL A 183 -8.83 -4.21 0.57
C VAL A 183 -9.27 -4.49 2.01
N ASP A 184 -10.08 -5.52 2.25
CA ASP A 184 -10.58 -5.81 3.60
C ASP A 184 -9.48 -6.37 4.51
N ALA A 185 -8.57 -7.17 3.96
CA ALA A 185 -7.37 -7.60 4.67
C ALA A 185 -6.48 -6.40 5.06
N ILE A 186 -6.31 -5.42 4.18
CA ILE A 186 -5.57 -4.19 4.46
C ILE A 186 -6.28 -3.36 5.53
N LYS A 187 -7.61 -3.19 5.47
CA LYS A 187 -8.43 -2.50 6.49
C LYS A 187 -8.32 -3.14 7.88
N SER A 188 -8.12 -4.45 7.93
CA SER A 188 -8.01 -5.18 9.19
C SER A 188 -6.68 -4.97 9.93
N ILE A 189 -5.65 -4.40 9.29
CA ILE A 189 -4.36 -4.16 9.93
C ILE A 189 -4.55 -3.20 11.11
N LYS A 190 -4.12 -3.60 12.29
CA LYS A 190 -4.19 -2.74 13.48
C LYS A 190 -3.16 -1.60 13.37
N ALA A 191 -3.62 -0.35 13.43
CA ALA A 191 -2.73 0.80 13.43
C ALA A 191 -1.85 0.81 14.71
N PRO A 192 -0.51 0.92 14.58
CA PRO A 192 0.37 1.03 15.74
C PRO A 192 0.01 2.21 16.67
N PHE A 193 -0.51 3.29 16.09
CA PHE A 193 -1.05 4.45 16.79
C PHE A 193 -2.52 4.66 16.41
N GLU A 194 -3.44 3.94 17.04
CA GLU A 194 -4.87 3.93 16.66
C GLU A 194 -5.51 5.33 16.58
N LYS A 195 -5.23 6.20 17.56
CA LYS A 195 -5.81 7.55 17.66
C LYS A 195 -5.03 8.59 16.84
N SER A 196 -4.13 8.17 15.96
CA SER A 196 -3.35 9.09 15.16
C SER A 196 -4.21 9.82 14.14
N ASN A 197 -4.06 11.15 14.10
CA ASN A 197 -4.61 12.00 13.05
C ASN A 197 -3.97 11.78 11.67
N LEU A 198 -2.88 11.00 11.58
CA LEU A 198 -2.24 10.64 10.32
C LEU A 198 -2.87 9.39 9.68
N ASN A 199 -3.62 8.59 10.45
CA ASN A 199 -4.33 7.44 9.91
C ASN A 199 -5.44 7.90 8.97
N LYS A 200 -5.45 7.42 7.73
CA LYS A 200 -6.41 7.84 6.70
C LYS A 200 -6.77 6.69 5.78
N GLU A 201 -7.98 6.73 5.25
CA GLU A 201 -8.43 5.84 4.18
C GLU A 201 -8.98 6.69 3.03
N LYS A 202 -8.67 6.29 1.80
CA LYS A 202 -9.18 6.90 0.58
C LYS A 202 -9.75 5.79 -0.30
N ASN A 203 -10.98 5.96 -0.74
CA ASN A 203 -11.63 5.10 -1.72
C ASN A 203 -11.93 5.95 -2.97
N ASN A 204 -11.47 5.51 -4.12
CA ASN A 204 -11.80 6.09 -5.42
C ASN A 204 -12.80 5.17 -6.13
N PRO A 205 -13.65 5.69 -7.03
CA PRO A 205 -14.49 4.84 -7.86
C PRO A 205 -13.63 3.94 -8.77
N LEU A 206 -14.17 2.79 -9.16
CA LEU A 206 -13.54 1.96 -10.18
C LEU A 206 -13.42 2.73 -11.49
N PRO A 207 -12.35 2.50 -12.29
CA PRO A 207 -12.20 3.17 -13.58
C PRO A 207 -13.40 2.89 -14.49
N LYS A 208 -14.00 3.96 -15.04
CA LYS A 208 -15.21 3.85 -15.88
C LYS A 208 -14.96 3.16 -17.22
N ASN A 209 -13.78 3.35 -17.79
CA ASN A 209 -13.43 2.90 -19.14
C ASN A 209 -12.73 1.52 -19.17
N ARG A 210 -13.07 0.62 -18.23
CA ARG A 210 -12.54 -0.75 -18.19
C ARG A 210 -13.01 -1.55 -19.41
N ASN A 211 -12.09 -2.26 -20.06
CA ASN A 211 -12.43 -3.23 -21.11
C ASN A 211 -13.10 -4.50 -20.49
N MET A 212 -13.63 -5.40 -21.33
CA MET A 212 -14.36 -6.58 -20.83
C MET A 212 -13.50 -7.48 -19.92
N LEU A 213 -12.22 -7.66 -20.24
CA LEU A 213 -11.31 -8.44 -19.41
C LEU A 213 -11.06 -7.75 -18.05
N GLN A 214 -10.84 -6.44 -18.04
CA GLN A 214 -10.67 -5.66 -16.81
C GLN A 214 -11.92 -5.69 -15.93
N LYS A 215 -13.12 -5.63 -16.55
CA LYS A 215 -14.38 -5.81 -15.84
C LYS A 215 -14.47 -7.20 -15.22
N LEU A 216 -14.23 -8.27 -15.97
CA LEU A 216 -14.20 -9.64 -15.45
C LEU A 216 -13.19 -9.80 -14.29
N LEU A 217 -12.02 -9.17 -14.40
CA LEU A 217 -11.00 -9.20 -13.36
C LEU A 217 -11.39 -8.40 -12.10
N SER A 218 -12.44 -7.58 -12.14
CA SER A 218 -12.87 -6.75 -11.01
C SER A 218 -14.34 -6.92 -10.57
N GLU A 219 -15.18 -7.63 -11.33
CA GLU A 219 -16.64 -7.74 -11.09
C GLU A 219 -17.08 -9.07 -10.43
N ASN A 220 -16.17 -9.81 -9.80
CA ASN A 220 -16.54 -11.07 -9.11
C ASN A 220 -17.03 -10.90 -7.66
N ASN A 221 -17.02 -9.68 -7.09
CA ASN A 221 -17.39 -9.43 -5.70
C ASN A 221 -18.65 -8.57 -5.45
N ASP A 222 -19.32 -8.08 -6.51
CA ASP A 222 -20.52 -7.24 -6.35
C ASP A 222 -21.80 -8.02 -6.01
N LYS A 223 -21.83 -9.35 -6.17
CA LYS A 223 -23.03 -10.16 -5.89
C LYS A 223 -23.26 -10.44 -4.40
N ASN A 224 -22.24 -10.28 -3.53
CA ASN A 224 -22.38 -10.55 -2.08
C ASN A 224 -22.62 -9.29 -1.24
N ASN A 225 -22.43 -8.08 -1.77
CA ASN A 225 -22.62 -6.83 -1.01
C ASN A 225 -23.99 -6.16 -1.19
N GLN A 226 -24.84 -6.64 -2.11
CA GLN A 226 -26.22 -6.12 -2.26
C GLN A 226 -27.28 -6.85 -1.42
N GLN A 227 -26.94 -7.92 -0.70
CA GLN A 227 -27.89 -8.66 0.15
C GLN A 227 -27.74 -8.43 1.66
N ARG A 228 -26.95 -7.45 2.10
CA ARG A 228 -26.84 -7.10 3.54
C ARG A 228 -27.52 -5.79 3.95
N HIS A 229 -28.32 -5.22 3.05
CA HIS A 229 -29.21 -4.11 3.35
C HIS A 229 -30.62 -4.38 2.80
N VAL A 230 -31.26 -5.43 3.29
CA VAL A 230 -32.72 -5.51 3.46
C VAL A 230 -33.00 -6.29 4.73
#